data_AF-A0A7J7E9U9-F1
#
_entry.id   AF-A0A7J7E9U9-F1
#
_cell.length_a   1.000
_cell.length_b   1.000
_cell.length_c   1.000
_cell.angle_alpha   90.00
_cell.angle_beta   90.00
_cell.angle_gamma   90.00
#
_symmetry.space_group_name_H-M   'P 1'
#
loop_
_entity.id
_entity.type
_entity.pdbx_description
1 polymer ?
#
loop_
_entity_poly.entity_id
_entity_poly.type
_entity_poly.pdbx_seq_one_letter_code
_entity_poly.pdbx_strand_id
1 'polypeptide(L)' 'MVDLTQLMENEVFMAFASYAAIILLKMMFMSSATAFYRMTRKVFANPEDCTGFGKGEIAKKYLRTDDRVERIRRYYV' A
#
# COMPACT_ATOMS: atom_id res chain seq x y z
N MET A 1 30.28 -13.22 -13.15
CA MET A 1 29.07 -12.84 -12.38
C MET A 1 29.54 -12.10 -11.16
N VAL A 2 28.96 -10.95 -10.84
CA VAL A 2 29.29 -10.24 -9.61
C VAL A 2 28.70 -11.02 -8.44
N ASP A 3 29.52 -11.38 -7.46
CA ASP A 3 29.05 -12.11 -6.29
C ASP A 3 28.31 -11.14 -5.35
N LEU A 4 27.17 -11.58 -4.80
CA LEU A 4 26.31 -10.72 -3.97
C LEU A 4 27.05 -10.30 -2.68
N THR A 5 27.90 -11.18 -2.17
CA THR A 5 28.80 -10.93 -1.04
C THR A 5 29.79 -9.80 -1.32
N GLN A 6 30.37 -9.75 -2.53
CA GLN A 6 31.30 -8.68 -2.93
C GLN A 6 30.63 -7.29 -2.97
N LEU A 7 29.33 -7.23 -3.28
CA LEU A 7 28.58 -5.96 -3.24
C LEU A 7 28.34 -5.49 -1.80
N MET A 8 28.19 -6.42 -0.86
CA MET A 8 27.97 -6.11 0.55
C MET A 8 29.24 -5.67 1.31
N GLU A 9 30.43 -5.89 0.73
CA GLU A 9 31.70 -5.41 1.29
C GLU A 9 31.83 -3.88 1.26
N ASN A 10 31.10 -3.20 0.37
CA ASN A 10 31.07 -1.75 0.34
C ASN A 10 30.10 -1.21 1.40
N GLU A 11 30.65 -0.64 2.48
CA GLU A 11 29.89 -0.12 3.61
C GLU A 11 28.80 0.89 3.22
N VAL A 12 29.10 1.77 2.25
CA VAL A 12 28.15 2.79 1.76
C VAL A 12 27.00 2.13 1.01
N PHE A 13 27.30 1.16 0.15
CA PHE A 13 26.28 0.42 -0.59
C PHE A 13 25.41 -0.42 0.35
N MET A 14 26.02 -1.09 1.33
CA MET A 14 25.28 -1.86 2.34
C MET A 14 24.33 -0.97 3.14
N ALA A 15 24.79 0.20 3.60
CA ALA A 15 23.94 1.16 4.30
C ALA A 15 22.78 1.63 3.39
N PHE A 16 23.07 2.01 2.15
CA PHE A 16 22.07 2.42 1.18
C PHE A 16 21.01 1.34 0.94
N ALA A 17 21.44 0.11 0.62
CA ALA A 17 20.55 -1.02 0.34
C ALA A 17 19.67 -1.36 1.55
N SER A 18 20.24 -1.30 2.77
CA SER A 18 19.51 -1.54 4.00
C SER A 18 18.40 -0.50 4.22
N TYR A 19 18.72 0.79 4.13
CA TYR A 19 17.72 1.85 4.27
C TYR A 19 16.69 1.81 3.14
N ALA A 20 17.11 1.55 1.90
CA ALA A 20 16.20 1.38 0.78
C ALA A 20 15.22 0.22 1.02
N ALA A 21 15.70 -0.92 1.51
CA ALA A 21 14.86 -2.07 1.85
C ALA A 21 13.85 -1.74 2.96
N ILE A 22 14.26 -1.01 4.00
CA ILE A 22 13.36 -0.57 5.09
C ILE A 22 12.26 0.33 4.55
N ILE A 23 12.60 1.31 3.71
CA ILE A 23 11.64 2.24 3.11
C ILE A 23 10.68 1.49 2.19
N LEU A 24 11.19 0.61 1.33
CA LEU A 24 10.34 -0.22 0.47
C LEU A 24 9.38 -1.08 1.28
N LEU A 25 9.86 -1.72 2.36
CA LEU A 25 9.01 -2.52 3.23
C LEU A 25 7.91 -1.68 3.90
N LYS A 26 8.23 -0.47 4.39
CA LYS A 26 7.24 0.49 4.90
C LYS A 26 6.17 0.78 3.84
N MET A 27 6.58 1.06 2.61
CA MET A 27 5.65 1.40 1.52
C MET A 27 4.75 0.23 1.14
N MET A 28 5.31 -0.99 1.05
CA MET A 28 4.55 -2.22 0.82
C MET A 28 3.53 -2.45 1.94
N PHE A 29 3.93 -2.25 3.20
CA PHE A 29 3.02 -2.38 4.34
C PHE A 29 1.87 -1.36 4.31
N MET A 30 2.16 -0.10 3.98
CA MET A 30 1.13 0.96 3.89
C MET A 30 0.15 0.72 2.73
N SER A 31 0.60 0.13 1.61
CA SER A 31 -0.27 -0.30 0.51
C SER A 31 -1.26 -1.38 0.96
N SER A 32 -0.76 -2.45 1.59
CA SER A 32 -1.59 -3.54 2.13
C SER A 32 -2.56 -3.05 3.20
N ALA A 33 -2.11 -2.15 4.09
CA ALA A 33 -2.97 -1.51 5.08
C ALA A 33 -4.10 -0.71 4.42
N THR A 34 -3.80 0.07 3.36
CA THR A 34 -4.83 0.81 2.62
C THR A 34 -5.88 -0.14 2.04
N ALA A 35 -5.46 -1.22 1.39
CA ALA A 35 -6.38 -2.23 0.84
C ALA A 35 -7.24 -2.87 1.94
N PHE A 36 -6.65 -3.24 3.08
CA PHE A 36 -7.37 -3.79 4.22
C PHE A 36 -8.46 -2.84 4.74
N TYR A 37 -8.15 -1.55 4.89
CA TYR A 37 -9.14 -0.56 5.34
C TYR A 37 -10.25 -0.33 4.31
N ARG A 38 -9.94 -0.35 3.00
CA ARG A 38 -10.95 -0.26 1.94
C ARG A 38 -11.92 -1.43 1.97
N MET A 39 -11.41 -2.66 2.06
CA MET A 39 -12.23 -3.88 2.14
C MET A 39 -13.08 -3.93 3.42
N THR A 40 -12.48 -3.71 4.59
CA THR A 40 -13.19 -3.81 5.88
C THR A 40 -14.27 -2.74 6.04
N ARG A 41 -14.04 -1.53 5.52
CA ARG A 41 -15.00 -0.41 5.59
C ARG A 41 -15.96 -0.35 4.40
N LYS A 42 -15.70 -1.14 3.35
CA LYS A 42 -16.38 -1.11 2.05
C LYS A 42 -16.38 0.32 1.49
N VAL A 43 -15.19 0.88 1.35
CA VAL A 43 -14.96 2.23 0.84
C VAL A 43 -13.98 2.13 -0.33
N PHE A 44 -14.48 2.39 -1.53
CA PHE A 44 -13.73 2.27 -2.76
C PHE A 44 -13.70 3.61 -3.50
N ALA A 45 -12.60 3.85 -4.20
CA ALA A 45 -12.43 5.05 -5.01
C ALA A 45 -13.10 4.90 -6.39
N ASN A 46 -13.25 3.66 -6.86
CA ASN A 46 -13.74 3.37 -8.19
C ASN A 46 -15.06 2.57 -8.14
N PRO A 47 -15.96 2.77 -9.12
CA PRO A 47 -17.26 2.11 -9.16
C PRO A 47 -17.17 0.60 -9.43
N GLU A 48 -16.20 0.14 -10.21
CA GLU A 48 -16.00 -1.29 -10.52
C GLU A 48 -15.73 -2.12 -9.27
N ASP A 49 -14.90 -1.60 -8.35
CA ASP A 49 -14.57 -2.25 -7.09
C ASP A 49 -15.80 -2.40 -6.17
N CYS A 50 -16.75 -1.46 -6.27
CA CYS A 50 -17.97 -1.48 -5.45
C CYS A 50 -18.88 -2.67 -5.79
N THR A 51 -18.87 -3.11 -7.05
CA THR A 51 -19.76 -4.17 -7.53
C THR A 51 -19.39 -5.55 -6.96
N GLY A 52 -18.14 -5.74 -6.54
CA GLY A 52 -17.69 -6.96 -5.86
C GLY A 52 -18.24 -7.12 -4.45
N PHE A 53 -18.70 -6.04 -3.80
CA PHE A 53 -19.10 -6.04 -2.38
C PHE A 53 -20.59 -5.73 -2.14
N GLY A 54 -21.36 -5.41 -3.18
CA GLY A 54 -22.80 -5.16 -3.12
C GLY A 54 -23.46 -5.11 -4.50
N LYS A 55 -24.80 -5.16 -4.56
CA LYS A 55 -25.58 -5.05 -5.81
C LYS A 55 -26.47 -3.81 -5.82
N GLY A 56 -26.67 -3.23 -6.99
CA GLY A 56 -27.60 -2.10 -7.21
C GLY A 56 -27.26 -0.85 -6.38
N GLU A 57 -28.27 -0.28 -5.74
CA GLU A 57 -28.18 0.92 -4.89
C GLU A 57 -27.17 0.78 -3.73
N ILE A 58 -26.93 -0.45 -3.24
CA ILE A 58 -26.00 -0.70 -2.13
C ILE A 58 -24.55 -0.51 -2.58
N ALA A 59 -24.22 -0.89 -3.81
CA ALA A 59 -22.87 -0.71 -4.37
C ALA A 59 -22.53 0.78 -4.49
N LYS A 60 -23.49 1.63 -4.87
CA LYS A 60 -23.31 3.08 -4.96
C LYS A 60 -22.90 3.71 -3.62
N LYS A 61 -23.31 3.13 -2.49
CA LYS A 61 -22.94 3.62 -1.15
C LYS A 61 -21.47 3.35 -0.79
N TYR A 62 -20.81 2.42 -1.48
CA TYR A 62 -19.41 2.09 -1.23
C TYR A 62 -18.45 2.97 -2.03
N LEU A 63 -18.94 3.66 -3.07
CA LEU A 63 -18.20 4.68 -3.80
C LEU A 63 -18.21 5.99 -3.01
N ARG A 64 -17.25 6.12 -2.08
CA ARG A 64 -17.13 7.31 -1.21
C ARG A 64 -15.72 7.47 -0.69
N THR A 65 -15.47 8.61 -0.06
CA THR A 65 -14.26 8.86 0.73
C THR A 65 -14.49 8.50 2.21
N ASP A 66 -13.42 8.14 2.91
CA ASP A 66 -13.42 7.87 4.36
C ASP A 66 -12.14 8.43 4.96
N ASP A 67 -12.27 9.16 6.07
CA ASP A 67 -11.15 9.87 6.72
C ASP A 67 -10.01 8.93 7.13
N ARG A 68 -10.30 7.66 7.46
CA ARG A 68 -9.27 6.70 7.86
C ARG A 68 -8.53 6.16 6.63
N VAL A 69 -9.24 5.92 5.52
CA VAL A 69 -8.62 5.53 4.25
C VAL A 69 -7.73 6.66 3.73
N GLU A 70 -8.20 7.91 3.76
CA GLU A 70 -7.41 9.07 3.35
C GLU A 70 -6.22 9.32 4.28
N ARG A 71 -6.36 9.06 5.57
CA ARG A 71 -5.23 9.15 6.53
C ARG A 71 -4.11 8.17 6.16
N ILE A 72 -4.43 6.91 5.86
CA ILE A 72 -3.41 5.91 5.50
C ILE A 72 -2.80 6.24 4.14
N ARG A 73 -3.62 6.69 3.19
CA ARG A 73 -3.14 7.17 1.89
C ARG A 73 -2.12 8.31 2.04
N ARG A 74 -2.32 9.25 2.97
CA ARG A 74 -1.35 10.32 3.29
C ARG A 74 -0.05 9.83 3.94
N TYR A 75 -0.02 8.64 4.52
CA TYR A 75 1.22 8.03 5.04
C TYR A 75 1.97 7.20 3.99
N TYR A 76 1.29 6.87 2.89
CA TYR A 76 1.84 6.16 1.74
C TYR A 76 2.42 7.13 0.69
N VAL A 77 1.71 8.21 0.37
CA VAL A 77 2.20 9.31 -0.50
C VAL A 77 3.21 10.17 0.25
#